data_AF-A0A3M6V3C3-F1
#
_entry.id   AF-A0A3M6V3C3-F1
#
_cell.length_a   1.000
_cell.length_b   1.000
_cell.length_c   1.000
_cell.angle_alpha   90.00
_cell.angle_beta   90.00
_cell.angle_gamma   90.00
#
_symmetry.space_group_name_H-M   'P 1'
#
loop_
_entity.id
_entity.type
_entity.pdbx_description
1 polymer ?
#
loop_
_entity_poly.entity_id
_entity_poly.type
_entity_poly.pdbx_seq_one_letter_code
_entity_poly.pdbx_strand_id
1 'polypeptide(L)'
;MAASAPSPLVSSTEKTNGAKLSRLLIDGGTTVLKMVFDRHHSPANLAMDLTANRPKLCNLLKRRVLHKPQWDKLFPPSGSTPDSNNFDITLLFLLLTEICGLSPPPSGWHKKPPLSDTTLEANLARIKFFRNELYGHVSTTGIDSSTFSHLWREISDVLVALGLNKADVDRLKAEYCGEEDYLQMLFEWADSEKDLKSQLKEINQTIDMVHQNQTQDAEMLQQMKSELHGVCHTQTKMQEEVLEVKKSIEDLNQRGQANRTEEILNVLAKSEFEGDIEFHVSRFQEGTRDAMPVDNRRIAGPEVTQPVIFTGRKAVDKPLITGDGLRRDGRKTDELRPMFLRSGVVSQARGSAYIEMQNTKVTCAVLEKEQKKSFLPLDSVLDMGQENHRDSKSLVKGNSLEDSEEKELSSFIVQALQPAVCLEKFPKAQVDIYITVLENDGNALSAGIICASLALGEAGIEMYDLVSSCSLVQKGDTSLVDPTFQETSSSDIDGRVTIAFLPTMNVISGLSQDGELTQDQSNKAIKSGMEGCARIFPVLQESLVNTVKRTVNSNCKS
;
A
#
# COMPACT_ATOMS: atom_id res chain seq x y z
N MET A 1 -27.60 42.74 -18.54
CA MET A 1 -26.86 42.37 -17.31
C MET A 1 -25.46 42.93 -17.47
N ALA A 2 -25.15 44.06 -16.82
CA ALA A 2 -23.79 44.58 -16.80
C ALA A 2 -22.93 43.57 -16.02
N ALA A 3 -21.91 43.00 -16.67
CA ALA A 3 -20.99 42.05 -16.02
C ALA A 3 -20.38 42.76 -14.80
N SER A 4 -20.61 42.20 -13.61
CA SER A 4 -19.97 42.68 -12.38
C SER A 4 -18.46 42.65 -12.58
N ALA A 5 -17.78 43.75 -12.29
CA ALA A 5 -16.32 43.80 -12.36
C ALA A 5 -15.74 42.63 -11.54
N PRO A 6 -14.81 41.83 -12.10
CA PRO A 6 -14.23 40.69 -11.41
C PRO A 6 -13.59 41.16 -10.11
N SER A 7 -13.82 40.42 -9.03
CA SER A 7 -13.29 40.80 -7.72
C SER A 7 -11.77 40.94 -7.77
N PRO A 8 -11.19 41.99 -7.16
CA PRO A 8 -9.76 42.24 -7.17
C PRO A 8 -8.97 41.15 -6.43
N LEU A 9 -9.63 40.18 -5.80
CA LEU A 9 -9.02 39.04 -5.11
C LEU A 9 -9.04 37.74 -5.94
N VAL A 10 -9.75 37.70 -7.07
CA VAL A 10 -9.84 36.50 -7.94
C VAL A 10 -8.48 36.13 -8.51
N SER A 11 -8.19 34.83 -8.59
CA SER A 11 -6.96 34.32 -9.19
C SER A 11 -6.86 34.75 -10.65
N SER A 12 -5.69 35.17 -11.10
CA SER A 12 -5.44 35.53 -12.49
C SER A 12 -4.03 35.08 -12.88
N THR A 13 -3.80 34.89 -14.17
CA THR A 13 -2.46 34.58 -14.72
C THR A 13 -1.40 35.58 -14.25
N GLU A 14 -1.76 36.86 -14.14
CA GLU A 14 -0.87 37.90 -13.63
C GLU A 14 -0.50 37.68 -12.15
N LYS A 15 -1.45 37.28 -11.32
CA LYS A 15 -1.18 36.98 -9.89
C LYS A 15 -0.38 35.71 -9.71
N THR A 16 -0.63 34.69 -10.54
CA THR A 16 0.20 33.50 -10.63
C THR A 16 1.65 33.85 -10.97
N ASN A 17 1.86 34.70 -11.98
CA ASN A 17 3.19 35.18 -12.37
C ASN A 17 3.87 35.91 -11.21
N GLY A 18 3.13 36.75 -10.48
CA GLY A 18 3.62 37.40 -9.27
C GLY A 18 4.06 36.43 -8.17
N ALA A 19 3.29 35.37 -7.93
CA ALA A 19 3.62 34.33 -6.96
C ALA A 19 4.84 33.47 -7.38
N LYS A 20 4.96 33.15 -8.67
CA LYS A 20 6.16 32.48 -9.20
C LYS A 20 7.40 33.36 -9.02
N LEU A 21 7.29 34.63 -9.35
CA LEU A 21 8.38 35.59 -9.20
C LEU A 21 8.76 35.80 -7.72
N SER A 22 7.78 35.76 -6.81
CA SER A 22 8.03 35.84 -5.36
C SER A 22 8.81 34.66 -4.84
N ARG A 23 8.45 33.44 -5.26
CA ARG A 23 9.19 32.22 -4.90
C ARG A 23 10.62 32.27 -5.43
N LEU A 24 10.80 32.65 -6.69
CA LEU A 24 12.14 32.77 -7.28
C LEU A 24 13.00 33.76 -6.50
N LEU A 25 12.50 34.97 -6.22
CA LEU A 25 13.29 36.02 -5.59
C LEU A 25 13.46 35.83 -4.08
N ILE A 26 12.41 35.46 -3.36
CA ILE A 26 12.43 35.33 -1.90
C ILE A 26 13.05 33.99 -1.51
N ASP A 27 12.54 32.86 -1.99
CA ASP A 27 13.04 31.55 -1.58
C ASP A 27 14.40 31.27 -2.24
N GLY A 28 14.49 31.50 -3.56
CA GLY A 28 15.74 31.36 -4.30
C GLY A 28 16.80 32.36 -3.84
N GLY A 29 16.44 33.63 -3.65
CA GLY A 29 17.35 34.65 -3.12
C GLY A 29 17.81 34.36 -1.70
N THR A 30 16.90 33.99 -0.78
CA THR A 30 17.27 33.62 0.60
C THR A 30 18.22 32.44 0.61
N THR A 31 17.95 31.41 -0.21
CA THR A 31 18.82 30.23 -0.34
C THR A 31 20.23 30.61 -0.76
N VAL A 32 20.37 31.42 -1.81
CA VAL A 32 21.66 31.87 -2.31
C VAL A 32 22.39 32.77 -1.32
N LEU A 33 21.71 33.76 -0.74
CA LEU A 33 22.32 34.64 0.27
C LEU A 33 22.80 33.84 1.47
N LYS A 34 22.03 32.84 1.90
CA LYS A 34 22.40 31.93 2.97
C LYS A 34 23.62 31.10 2.60
N MET A 35 23.68 30.54 1.40
CA MET A 35 24.86 29.81 0.92
C MET A 35 26.12 30.68 0.93
N VAL A 36 26.02 31.94 0.50
CA VAL A 36 27.15 32.88 0.56
C VAL A 36 27.51 33.20 2.01
N PHE A 37 26.51 33.42 2.87
CA PHE A 37 26.73 33.69 4.29
C PHE A 37 27.40 32.52 5.02
N ASP A 38 26.91 31.30 4.81
CA ASP A 38 27.43 30.08 5.45
C ASP A 38 28.88 29.75 5.00
N ARG A 39 29.35 30.29 3.86
CA ARG A 39 30.77 30.22 3.45
C ARG A 39 31.68 31.10 4.30
N HIS A 40 31.17 32.22 4.81
CA HIS A 40 31.93 33.12 5.70
C HIS A 40 31.77 32.71 7.17
N HIS A 41 30.56 32.30 7.55
CA HIS A 41 30.18 31.92 8.91
C HIS A 41 29.53 30.55 8.90
N SER A 42 30.32 29.50 9.10
CA SER A 42 29.77 28.13 9.05
C SER A 42 28.71 27.91 10.15
N PRO A 43 27.66 27.10 9.92
CA PRO A 43 26.62 26.87 10.92
C PRO A 43 27.15 26.36 12.27
N ALA A 44 28.25 25.61 12.27
CA ALA A 44 28.90 25.13 13.49
C ALA A 44 29.56 26.24 14.32
N ASN A 45 30.08 27.29 13.67
CA ASN A 45 30.79 28.40 14.31
C ASN A 45 29.94 29.66 14.45
N LEU A 46 28.71 29.64 13.93
CA LEU A 46 27.83 30.81 13.84
C LEU A 46 27.64 31.51 15.19
N ALA A 47 27.44 30.77 16.27
CA ALA A 47 27.27 31.34 17.60
C ALA A 47 28.51 32.12 18.09
N MET A 48 29.71 31.59 17.80
CA MET A 48 30.97 32.23 18.16
C MET A 48 31.21 33.49 17.33
N ASP A 49 30.98 33.40 16.01
CA ASP A 49 31.20 34.49 15.07
C ASP A 49 30.24 35.67 15.30
N LEU A 50 28.97 35.37 15.62
CA LEU A 50 27.99 36.39 16.01
C LEU A 50 28.37 37.04 17.34
N THR A 51 28.90 36.27 18.29
CA THR A 51 29.37 36.80 19.58
C THR A 51 30.59 37.71 19.40
N ALA A 52 31.53 37.35 18.52
CA ALA A 52 32.68 38.18 18.18
C ALA A 52 32.27 39.53 17.54
N ASN A 53 31.22 39.53 16.69
CA ASN A 53 30.70 40.73 16.04
C ASN A 53 29.59 41.45 16.82
N ARG A 54 29.29 41.02 18.05
CA ARG A 54 28.22 41.57 18.89
C ARG A 54 28.28 43.09 19.08
N PRO A 55 29.45 43.75 19.25
CA PRO A 55 29.51 45.21 19.38
C PRO A 55 28.97 45.95 18.14
N LYS A 56 29.26 45.46 16.93
CA LYS A 56 28.75 46.02 15.67
C LYS A 56 27.24 45.82 15.55
N LEU A 57 26.76 44.61 15.84
CA LEU A 57 25.33 44.29 15.81
C LEU A 57 24.53 45.13 16.84
N CYS A 58 25.07 45.35 18.04
CA CYS A 58 24.51 46.26 19.03
C CYS A 58 24.40 47.70 18.51
N ASN A 59 25.38 48.17 17.75
CA ASN A 59 25.34 49.51 17.13
C ASN A 59 24.22 49.60 16.08
N LEU A 60 24.06 48.57 15.24
CA LEU A 60 22.99 48.50 14.24
C LEU A 60 21.59 48.47 14.88
N LEU A 61 21.43 47.78 16.02
CA LEU A 61 20.20 47.79 16.82
C LEU A 61 19.91 49.20 17.36
N LYS A 62 20.92 49.89 17.91
CA LYS A 62 20.78 51.29 18.40
C LYS A 62 20.40 52.25 17.27
N ARG A 63 20.94 52.05 16.07
CA ARG A 63 20.63 52.84 14.87
C ARG A 63 19.30 52.47 14.22
N ARG A 64 18.56 51.50 14.76
CA ARG A 64 17.28 50.98 14.22
C ARG A 64 17.39 50.41 12.79
N VAL A 65 18.58 49.99 12.40
CA VAL A 65 18.80 49.26 11.13
C VAL A 65 18.47 47.78 11.31
N LEU A 66 18.75 47.25 12.50
CA LEU A 66 18.35 45.91 12.94
C LEU A 66 17.16 46.03 13.89
N HIS A 67 16.12 45.22 13.70
CA HIS A 67 14.92 45.24 14.54
C HIS A 67 14.94 44.14 15.62
N LYS A 68 14.14 44.31 16.69
CA LYS A 68 14.07 43.38 17.83
C LYS A 68 13.77 41.91 17.43
N PRO A 69 12.81 41.61 16.53
CA PRO A 69 12.58 40.23 16.08
C PRO A 69 13.78 39.61 15.36
N GLN A 70 14.55 40.41 14.61
CA GLN A 70 15.77 39.96 13.95
C GLN A 70 16.90 39.75 14.96
N TRP A 71 16.99 40.61 15.99
CA TRP A 71 17.92 40.46 17.10
C TRP A 71 17.70 39.15 17.85
N ASP A 72 16.45 38.81 18.16
CA ASP A 72 16.10 37.59 18.90
C ASP A 72 16.41 36.31 18.08
N LYS A 73 16.47 36.41 16.73
CA LYS A 73 16.95 35.32 15.87
C LYS A 73 18.48 35.14 15.93
N LEU A 74 19.24 36.23 16.09
CA LEU A 74 20.70 36.20 16.20
C LEU A 74 21.16 35.81 17.62
N PHE A 75 20.42 36.27 18.64
CA PHE A 75 20.70 36.01 20.04
C PHE A 75 19.41 35.56 20.75
N PRO A 76 19.07 34.27 20.66
CA PRO A 76 17.83 33.74 21.25
C PRO A 76 17.76 33.98 22.76
N PRO A 77 16.64 34.53 23.29
CA PRO A 77 16.48 34.77 24.73
C PRO A 77 16.42 33.48 25.54
N SER A 78 16.08 32.35 24.91
CA SER A 78 16.13 30.99 25.46
C SER A 78 17.54 30.44 25.64
N GLY A 79 18.57 31.10 25.08
CA GLY A 79 19.94 30.59 25.07
C GLY A 79 20.20 29.46 24.07
N SER A 80 19.24 29.16 23.18
CA SER A 80 19.43 28.20 22.09
C SER A 80 20.46 28.71 21.07
N THR A 81 21.13 27.80 20.38
CA THR A 81 22.07 28.14 19.31
C THR A 81 21.34 28.83 18.15
N PRO A 82 21.85 29.95 17.61
CA PRO A 82 21.27 30.60 16.43
C PRO A 82 21.39 29.69 15.21
N ASP A 83 20.38 29.74 14.33
CA ASP A 83 20.31 28.95 13.10
C ASP A 83 20.12 29.88 11.89
N SER A 84 21.03 29.79 10.91
CA SER A 84 20.96 30.58 9.67
C SER A 84 19.76 30.23 8.80
N ASN A 85 19.12 29.07 8.98
CA ASN A 85 17.87 28.72 8.30
C ASN A 85 16.72 29.68 8.61
N ASN A 86 16.75 30.34 9.77
CA ASN A 86 15.65 31.19 10.22
C ASN A 86 15.81 32.66 9.79
N PHE A 87 16.88 32.98 9.07
CA PHE A 87 17.20 34.35 8.65
C PHE A 87 16.46 34.68 7.35
N ASP A 88 15.75 35.81 7.35
CA ASP A 88 15.09 36.32 6.15
C ASP A 88 16.08 36.99 5.19
N ILE A 89 15.66 37.16 3.93
CA ILE A 89 16.46 37.78 2.87
C ILE A 89 17.06 39.15 3.26
N THR A 90 16.35 39.91 4.11
CA THR A 90 16.77 41.27 4.51
C THR A 90 17.85 41.21 5.58
N LEU A 91 17.69 40.32 6.56
CA LEU A 91 18.66 40.05 7.60
C LEU A 91 19.94 39.45 7.00
N LEU A 92 19.82 38.46 6.11
CA LEU A 92 20.97 37.85 5.43
C LEU A 92 21.77 38.89 4.64
N PHE A 93 21.09 39.75 3.87
CA PHE A 93 21.77 40.81 3.15
C PHE A 93 22.49 41.79 4.10
N LEU A 94 21.84 42.20 5.19
CA LEU A 94 22.44 43.11 6.19
C LEU A 94 23.71 42.50 6.80
N LEU A 95 23.65 41.23 7.21
CA LEU A 95 24.79 40.52 7.79
C LEU A 95 25.93 40.39 6.77
N LEU A 96 25.64 40.01 5.53
CA LEU A 96 26.64 39.92 4.47
C LEU A 96 27.39 41.24 4.27
N THR A 97 26.69 42.38 4.32
CA THR A 97 27.32 43.70 4.13
C THR A 97 28.07 44.24 5.35
N GLU A 98 27.70 43.82 6.57
CA GLU A 98 28.21 44.43 7.81
C GLU A 98 29.23 43.56 8.57
N ILE A 99 29.08 42.23 8.51
CA ILE A 99 29.92 41.28 9.27
C ILE A 99 30.81 40.39 8.39
N CYS A 100 30.45 40.13 7.12
CA CYS A 100 31.26 39.30 6.22
C CYS A 100 32.40 40.04 5.50
N GLY A 101 32.54 41.35 5.72
CA GLY A 101 33.66 42.15 5.18
C GLY A 101 33.59 42.47 3.68
N LEU A 102 32.41 42.37 3.07
CA LEU A 102 32.21 42.68 1.65
C LEU A 102 32.27 44.19 1.38
N SER A 103 32.97 44.60 0.33
CA SER A 103 33.02 46.00 -0.11
C SER A 103 31.85 46.36 -1.02
N PRO A 104 31.29 47.57 -0.94
CA PRO A 104 30.24 47.99 -1.87
C PRO A 104 30.71 47.95 -3.33
N PRO A 105 29.86 47.53 -4.28
CA PRO A 105 30.19 47.64 -5.71
C PRO A 105 30.33 49.12 -6.12
N PRO A 106 30.90 49.45 -7.29
CA PRO A 106 31.10 50.84 -7.74
C PRO A 106 29.81 51.68 -7.78
N SER A 107 28.65 51.03 -7.95
CA SER A 107 27.32 51.65 -7.93
C SER A 107 26.73 51.82 -6.53
N GLY A 108 27.36 51.24 -5.51
CA GLY A 108 26.88 51.18 -4.13
C GLY A 108 25.75 50.17 -3.90
N TRP A 109 25.42 49.89 -2.63
CA TRP A 109 24.40 48.89 -2.25
C TRP A 109 22.95 49.28 -2.53
N HIS A 110 22.68 50.47 -3.08
CA HIS A 110 21.34 51.06 -3.18
C HIS A 110 20.91 51.41 -4.61
N LYS A 111 21.78 51.22 -5.61
CA LYS A 111 21.47 51.46 -7.02
C LYS A 111 21.63 50.14 -7.79
N LYS A 112 20.85 49.95 -8.85
CA LYS A 112 20.97 48.79 -9.74
C LYS A 112 22.37 48.81 -10.40
N PRO A 113 23.23 47.81 -10.16
CA PRO A 113 24.51 47.72 -10.84
C PRO A 113 24.34 47.45 -12.35
N PRO A 114 25.25 47.96 -13.21
CA PRO A 114 25.20 47.74 -14.64
C PRO A 114 25.35 46.26 -14.98
N LEU A 115 24.67 45.74 -16.00
CA LEU A 115 24.68 44.30 -16.34
C LEU A 115 26.09 43.73 -16.64
N SER A 116 27.04 44.58 -16.99
CA SER A 116 28.45 44.20 -17.21
C SER A 116 29.20 43.80 -15.94
N ASP A 117 28.72 44.20 -14.76
CA ASP A 117 29.38 43.92 -13.47
C ASP A 117 28.88 42.60 -12.88
N THR A 118 29.51 41.48 -13.21
CA THR A 118 29.11 40.13 -12.74
C THR A 118 29.73 39.75 -11.39
N THR A 119 30.31 40.70 -10.66
CA THR A 119 30.91 40.46 -9.34
C THR A 119 29.88 39.96 -8.32
N LEU A 120 30.37 39.26 -7.28
CA LEU A 120 29.54 38.76 -6.18
C LEU A 120 28.73 39.90 -5.57
N GLU A 121 29.39 41.02 -5.25
CA GLU A 121 28.82 42.19 -4.59
C GLU A 121 27.79 42.90 -5.47
N ALA A 122 28.04 42.99 -6.78
CA ALA A 122 27.05 43.51 -7.72
C ALA A 122 25.82 42.62 -7.82
N ASN A 123 25.99 41.30 -7.86
CA ASN A 123 24.87 40.34 -7.88
C ASN A 123 24.05 40.39 -6.58
N LEU A 124 24.69 40.52 -5.41
CA LEU A 124 24.00 40.73 -4.14
C LEU A 124 23.20 42.04 -4.15
N ALA A 125 23.79 43.13 -4.64
CA ALA A 125 23.10 44.43 -4.76
C ALA A 125 21.89 44.37 -5.71
N ARG A 126 21.96 43.57 -6.79
CA ARG A 126 20.81 43.33 -7.69
C ARG A 126 19.65 42.63 -6.99
N ILE A 127 19.91 41.59 -6.19
CA ILE A 127 18.86 40.89 -5.42
C ILE A 127 18.13 41.88 -4.50
N LYS A 128 18.88 42.72 -3.78
CA LYS A 128 18.29 43.76 -2.93
C LYS A 128 17.49 44.79 -3.74
N PHE A 129 17.98 45.19 -4.91
CA PHE A 129 17.28 46.12 -5.80
C PHE A 129 15.93 45.53 -6.24
N PHE A 130 15.91 44.32 -6.79
CA PHE A 130 14.68 43.66 -7.23
C PHE A 130 13.71 43.42 -6.07
N ARG A 131 14.20 43.07 -4.87
CA ARG A 131 13.34 42.91 -3.68
C ARG A 131 12.65 44.22 -3.32
N ASN A 132 13.35 45.34 -3.41
CA ASN A 132 12.76 46.64 -3.10
C ASN A 132 11.84 47.15 -4.21
N GLU A 133 12.15 46.86 -5.47
CA GLU A 133 11.31 47.22 -6.60
C GLU A 133 9.99 46.42 -6.60
N LEU A 134 10.06 45.11 -6.36
CA LEU A 134 8.90 44.21 -6.44
C LEU A 134 8.07 44.13 -5.17
N TYR A 135 8.62 44.48 -4.00
CA TYR A 135 7.91 44.37 -2.71
C TYR A 135 7.98 45.63 -1.84
N GLY A 136 8.66 46.69 -2.29
CA GLY A 136 8.76 47.94 -1.53
C GLY A 136 7.51 48.81 -1.62
N HIS A 137 6.93 48.95 -2.82
CA HIS A 137 5.84 49.90 -3.10
C HIS A 137 4.85 49.43 -4.19
N VAL A 138 4.58 48.13 -4.30
CA VAL A 138 3.63 47.59 -5.28
C VAL A 138 2.18 47.86 -4.88
N SER A 139 1.38 48.33 -5.85
CA SER A 139 -0.07 48.53 -5.72
C SER A 139 -0.90 47.26 -6.01
N THR A 140 -0.27 46.24 -6.59
CA THR A 140 -0.88 44.95 -6.95
C THR A 140 0.15 43.83 -6.87
N THR A 141 -0.31 42.61 -6.60
CA THR A 141 0.51 41.39 -6.67
C THR A 141 0.55 40.77 -8.07
N GLY A 142 -0.25 41.29 -9.01
CA GLY A 142 -0.28 40.84 -10.40
C GLY A 142 0.88 41.43 -11.22
N ILE A 143 1.55 40.59 -12.00
CA ILE A 143 2.60 40.98 -12.95
C ILE A 143 2.22 40.48 -14.33
N ASP A 144 2.19 41.39 -15.31
CA ASP A 144 1.89 41.01 -16.70
C ASP A 144 2.96 40.05 -17.26
N SER A 145 2.56 39.21 -18.21
CA SER A 145 3.42 38.14 -18.74
C SER A 145 4.72 38.65 -19.40
N SER A 146 4.72 39.87 -19.94
CA SER A 146 5.90 40.45 -20.60
C SER A 146 6.93 40.93 -19.59
N THR A 147 6.48 41.65 -18.56
CA THR A 147 7.29 42.08 -17.40
C THR A 147 7.78 40.88 -16.61
N PHE A 148 6.92 39.87 -16.41
CA PHE A 148 7.30 38.60 -15.78
C PHE A 148 8.45 37.93 -16.53
N SER A 149 8.34 37.76 -17.85
CA SER A 149 9.39 37.11 -18.64
C SER A 149 10.72 37.86 -18.59
N HIS A 150 10.67 39.20 -18.60
CA HIS A 150 11.84 40.04 -18.50
C HIS A 150 12.52 39.94 -17.12
N LEU A 151 11.75 40.13 -16.04
CA LEU A 151 12.24 40.07 -14.67
C LEU A 151 12.69 38.67 -14.27
N TRP A 152 11.97 37.63 -14.70
CA TRP A 152 12.33 36.24 -14.48
C TRP A 152 13.73 35.96 -15.00
N ARG A 153 14.03 36.37 -16.24
CA ARG A 153 15.34 36.20 -16.85
C ARG A 153 16.43 36.93 -16.08
N GLU A 154 16.25 38.21 -15.78
CA GLU A 154 17.27 38.97 -15.04
C GLU A 154 17.53 38.41 -13.64
N ILE A 155 16.48 38.01 -12.91
CA ILE A 155 16.62 37.45 -11.56
C ILE A 155 17.22 36.04 -11.64
N SER A 156 16.77 35.19 -12.58
CA SER A 156 17.32 33.84 -12.74
C SER A 156 18.80 33.86 -13.06
N ASP A 157 19.24 34.77 -13.94
CA ASP A 157 20.64 34.87 -14.35
C ASP A 157 21.52 35.24 -13.14
N VAL A 158 21.06 36.17 -12.30
CA VAL A 158 21.76 36.57 -11.08
C VAL A 158 21.81 35.43 -10.05
N LEU A 159 20.70 34.73 -9.83
CA LEU A 159 20.64 33.63 -8.86
C LEU A 159 21.48 32.43 -9.29
N VAL A 160 21.44 32.06 -10.57
CA VAL A 160 22.26 30.99 -11.13
C VAL A 160 23.75 31.35 -11.06
N ALA A 161 24.12 32.61 -11.36
CA ALA A 161 25.50 33.07 -11.24
C ALA A 161 26.04 32.98 -9.81
N LEU A 162 25.17 33.10 -8.80
CA LEU A 162 25.52 32.98 -7.39
C LEU A 162 25.45 31.54 -6.85
N GLY A 163 25.07 30.57 -7.69
CA GLY A 163 25.12 29.13 -7.38
C GLY A 163 23.76 28.46 -7.17
N LEU A 164 22.64 29.10 -7.53
CA LEU A 164 21.34 28.42 -7.56
C LEU A 164 21.29 27.42 -8.72
N ASN A 165 20.73 26.24 -8.50
CA ASN A 165 20.62 25.21 -9.53
C ASN A 165 19.64 25.64 -10.63
N LYS A 166 20.13 25.71 -11.87
CA LYS A 166 19.31 26.09 -13.03
C LYS A 166 18.13 25.15 -13.26
N ALA A 167 18.30 23.85 -13.00
CA ALA A 167 17.20 22.89 -13.15
C ALA A 167 16.03 23.18 -12.20
N ASP A 168 16.31 23.71 -11.00
CA ASP A 168 15.27 24.04 -10.01
C ASP A 168 14.50 25.29 -10.44
N VAL A 169 15.21 26.26 -11.02
CA VAL A 169 14.60 27.46 -11.63
C VAL A 169 13.71 27.09 -12.82
N ASP A 170 14.19 26.22 -13.71
CA ASP A 170 13.43 25.79 -14.88
C ASP A 170 12.17 25.01 -14.47
N ARG A 171 12.27 24.14 -13.45
CA ARG A 171 11.10 23.44 -12.88
C ARG A 171 10.09 24.42 -12.27
N LEU A 172 10.53 25.40 -11.49
CA LEU A 172 9.64 26.42 -10.92
C LEU A 172 8.94 27.25 -12.00
N LYS A 173 9.60 27.50 -13.14
CA LYS A 173 8.99 28.19 -14.27
C LYS A 173 7.89 27.35 -14.92
N ALA A 174 8.18 26.07 -15.11
CA ALA A 174 7.29 25.08 -15.75
C ALA A 174 6.15 24.60 -14.83
N GLU A 175 6.23 24.84 -13.53
CA GLU A 175 5.20 24.46 -12.56
C GLU A 175 3.84 25.08 -12.93
N TYR A 176 2.84 24.24 -13.12
CA TYR A 176 1.45 24.64 -13.32
C TYR A 176 0.93 25.30 -12.04
N CYS A 177 0.51 26.57 -12.11
CA CYS A 177 0.13 27.33 -10.92
C CYS A 177 -1.09 28.21 -11.22
N GLY A 178 -2.21 27.62 -11.60
CA GLY A 178 -3.43 28.38 -11.85
C GLY A 178 -4.60 27.46 -12.13
N GLU A 179 -5.82 27.96 -11.92
CA GLU A 179 -7.06 27.22 -12.22
C GLU A 179 -7.12 26.79 -13.70
N GLU A 180 -6.64 27.64 -14.61
CA GLU A 180 -6.55 27.34 -16.05
C GLU A 180 -5.52 26.24 -16.35
N ASP A 181 -4.40 26.22 -15.61
CA ASP A 181 -3.38 25.18 -15.75
C ASP A 181 -3.88 23.82 -15.25
N TYR A 182 -4.67 23.80 -14.17
CA TYR A 182 -5.34 22.59 -13.68
C TYR A 182 -6.37 22.06 -14.68
N LEU A 183 -7.15 22.95 -15.29
CA LEU A 183 -8.10 22.57 -16.34
C LEU A 183 -7.37 21.97 -17.55
N GLN A 184 -6.25 22.56 -17.97
CA GLN A 184 -5.44 22.02 -19.06
C GLN A 184 -4.88 20.62 -18.73
N MET A 185 -4.39 20.43 -17.50
CA MET A 185 -3.92 19.11 -17.03
C MET A 185 -5.05 18.07 -17.01
N LEU A 186 -6.27 18.46 -16.58
CA LEU A 186 -7.44 17.58 -16.61
C LEU A 186 -7.84 17.21 -18.05
N PHE A 187 -7.72 18.13 -19.01
CA PHE A 187 -7.96 17.82 -20.42
C PHE A 187 -6.91 16.87 -21.00
N GLU A 188 -5.62 17.09 -20.69
CA GLU A 188 -4.54 16.18 -21.12
C GLU A 188 -4.71 14.78 -20.52
N TRP A 189 -5.12 14.69 -19.25
CA TRP A 189 -5.47 13.42 -18.61
C TRP A 189 -6.64 12.72 -19.30
N ALA A 190 -7.73 13.45 -19.58
CA ALA A 190 -8.87 12.89 -20.30
C ALA A 190 -8.50 12.38 -21.70
N ASP A 191 -7.61 13.06 -22.42
CA ASP A 191 -7.10 12.62 -23.71
C ASP A 191 -6.23 11.36 -23.58
N SER A 192 -5.38 11.29 -22.56
CA SER A 192 -4.57 10.09 -22.27
C SER A 192 -5.42 8.87 -21.87
N GLU A 193 -6.49 9.06 -21.10
CA GLU A 193 -7.43 7.98 -20.75
C GLU A 193 -8.12 7.44 -22.00
N LYS A 194 -8.46 8.33 -22.93
CA LYS A 194 -9.06 7.94 -24.21
C LYS A 194 -8.09 7.08 -25.04
N ASP A 195 -6.81 7.44 -25.08
CA ASP A 195 -5.77 6.67 -25.76
C ASP A 195 -5.56 5.30 -25.12
N LEU A 196 -5.45 5.25 -23.78
CA LEU A 196 -5.35 4.00 -23.03
C LEU A 196 -6.55 3.08 -23.28
N LYS A 197 -7.76 3.65 -23.35
CA LYS A 197 -8.99 2.89 -23.65
C LYS A 197 -8.98 2.31 -25.06
N SER A 198 -8.44 3.03 -26.05
CA SER A 198 -8.25 2.46 -27.40
C SER A 198 -7.24 1.32 -27.40
N GLN A 199 -6.10 1.48 -26.73
CA GLN A 199 -5.08 0.43 -26.64
C GLN A 199 -5.64 -0.83 -25.94
N LEU A 200 -6.41 -0.66 -24.86
CA LEU A 200 -7.04 -1.78 -24.15
C LEU A 200 -8.03 -2.52 -25.04
N LYS A 201 -8.74 -1.81 -25.92
CA LYS A 201 -9.67 -2.43 -26.88
C LYS A 201 -8.91 -3.26 -27.92
N GLU A 202 -7.76 -2.80 -28.40
CA GLU A 202 -6.91 -3.56 -29.32
C GLU A 202 -6.32 -4.82 -28.66
N ILE A 203 -5.89 -4.72 -27.40
CA ILE A 203 -5.42 -5.87 -26.63
C ILE A 203 -6.54 -6.91 -26.47
N ASN A 204 -7.75 -6.49 -26.10
CA ASN A 204 -8.88 -7.40 -25.96
C ASN A 204 -9.21 -8.13 -27.28
N GLN A 205 -9.17 -7.43 -28.41
CA GLN A 205 -9.36 -8.06 -29.73
C GLN A 205 -8.28 -9.10 -30.04
N THR A 206 -7.04 -8.83 -29.61
CA THR A 206 -5.92 -9.75 -29.80
C THR A 206 -6.07 -11.00 -28.92
N ILE A 207 -6.54 -10.83 -27.68
CA ILE A 207 -6.83 -11.93 -26.76
C ILE A 207 -7.96 -12.80 -27.30
N ASP A 208 -9.05 -12.21 -27.82
CA ASP A 208 -10.16 -12.95 -28.41
C ASP A 208 -9.69 -13.84 -29.58
N MET A 209 -8.82 -13.29 -30.45
CA MET A 209 -8.24 -14.04 -31.56
C MET A 209 -7.35 -15.20 -31.08
N VAL A 210 -6.53 -14.99 -30.04
CA VAL A 210 -5.71 -16.05 -29.44
C VAL A 210 -6.58 -17.13 -28.81
N HIS A 211 -7.65 -16.76 -28.10
CA HIS A 211 -8.59 -17.71 -27.51
C HIS A 211 -9.28 -18.55 -28.58
N GLN A 212 -9.64 -17.93 -29.72
CA GLN A 212 -10.24 -18.64 -30.85
C GLN A 212 -9.29 -19.67 -31.45
N ASN A 213 -8.01 -19.31 -31.63
CA ASN A 213 -6.97 -20.23 -32.11
C ASN A 213 -6.74 -21.38 -31.12
N GLN A 214 -6.66 -21.10 -29.82
CA GLN A 214 -6.51 -22.13 -28.79
C GLN A 214 -7.69 -23.11 -28.77
N THR A 215 -8.90 -22.63 -29.04
CA THR A 215 -10.10 -23.47 -29.13
C THR A 215 -10.01 -24.41 -30.33
N GLN A 216 -9.56 -23.91 -31.49
CA GLN A 216 -9.35 -24.73 -32.69
C GLN A 216 -8.24 -25.77 -32.50
N ASP A 217 -7.14 -25.41 -31.84
CA ASP A 217 -6.06 -26.34 -31.53
C ASP A 217 -6.52 -27.46 -30.57
N ALA A 218 -7.37 -27.12 -29.58
CA ALA A 218 -7.95 -28.09 -28.66
C ALA A 218 -8.89 -29.08 -29.37
N GLU A 219 -9.69 -28.62 -30.32
CA GLU A 219 -10.57 -29.47 -31.15
C GLU A 219 -9.74 -30.42 -32.04
N MET A 220 -8.68 -29.92 -32.70
CA MET A 220 -7.77 -30.76 -33.48
C MET A 220 -7.05 -31.80 -32.62
N LEU A 221 -6.63 -31.44 -31.41
CA LEU A 221 -6.01 -32.38 -30.47
C LEU A 221 -6.98 -33.48 -30.02
N GLN A 222 -8.26 -33.15 -29.80
CA GLN A 222 -9.28 -34.16 -29.50
C GLN A 222 -9.48 -35.12 -30.67
N GLN A 223 -9.54 -34.60 -31.89
CA GLN A 223 -9.69 -35.43 -33.09
C GLN A 223 -8.49 -36.36 -33.27
N MET A 224 -7.26 -35.84 -33.16
CA MET A 224 -6.03 -36.63 -33.23
C MET A 224 -5.97 -37.71 -32.14
N LYS A 225 -6.42 -37.40 -30.92
CA LYS A 225 -6.51 -38.36 -29.81
C LYS A 225 -7.48 -39.50 -30.12
N SER A 226 -8.60 -39.21 -30.78
CA SER A 226 -9.59 -40.23 -31.17
C SER A 226 -9.05 -41.18 -32.24
N GLU A 227 -8.31 -40.66 -33.22
CA GLU A 227 -7.65 -41.46 -34.25
C GLU A 227 -6.54 -42.34 -33.65
N LEU A 228 -5.75 -41.79 -32.72
CA LEU A 228 -4.71 -42.53 -32.01
C LEU A 228 -5.29 -43.69 -31.18
N HIS A 229 -6.44 -43.49 -30.54
CA HIS A 229 -7.14 -44.55 -29.81
C HIS A 229 -7.59 -45.68 -30.75
N GLY A 230 -8.00 -45.34 -31.98
CA GLY A 230 -8.29 -46.32 -33.04
C GLY A 230 -7.07 -47.17 -33.42
N VAL A 231 -5.90 -46.54 -33.58
CA VAL A 231 -4.63 -47.21 -33.87
C VAL A 231 -4.15 -48.08 -32.70
N CYS A 232 -4.32 -47.61 -31.46
CA CYS A 232 -3.98 -48.39 -30.27
C CYS A 232 -4.81 -49.69 -30.22
N HIS A 233 -6.11 -49.60 -30.50
CA HIS A 233 -7.01 -50.76 -30.51
C HIS A 233 -6.65 -51.81 -31.57
N THR A 234 -6.23 -51.39 -32.77
CA THR A 234 -5.77 -52.32 -33.81
C THR A 234 -4.44 -52.96 -33.44
N GLN A 235 -3.55 -52.21 -32.79
CA GLN A 235 -2.27 -52.72 -32.30
C GLN A 235 -2.45 -53.75 -31.17
N THR A 236 -3.40 -53.54 -30.25
CA THR A 236 -3.72 -54.52 -29.21
C THR A 236 -4.29 -55.81 -29.80
N LYS A 237 -5.19 -55.73 -30.78
CA LYS A 237 -5.70 -56.90 -31.51
C LYS A 237 -4.60 -57.67 -32.23
N MET A 238 -3.70 -56.97 -32.93
CA MET A 238 -2.54 -57.60 -33.56
C MET A 238 -1.63 -58.28 -32.53
N GLN A 239 -1.44 -57.68 -31.35
CA GLN A 239 -0.65 -58.30 -30.28
C GLN A 239 -1.31 -59.58 -29.74
N GLU A 240 -2.63 -59.60 -29.58
CA GLU A 240 -3.38 -60.79 -29.17
C GLU A 240 -3.28 -61.91 -30.22
N GLU A 241 -3.45 -61.59 -31.52
CA GLU A 241 -3.30 -62.56 -32.61
C GLU A 241 -1.86 -63.11 -32.69
N VAL A 242 -0.84 -62.26 -32.53
CA VAL A 242 0.56 -62.69 -32.45
C VAL A 242 0.81 -63.60 -31.25
N LEU A 243 0.13 -63.36 -30.12
CA LEU A 243 0.22 -64.20 -28.93
C LEU A 243 -0.38 -65.60 -29.18
N GLU A 244 -1.52 -65.68 -29.88
CA GLU A 244 -2.13 -66.95 -30.28
C GLU A 244 -1.26 -67.73 -31.28
N VAL A 245 -0.65 -67.04 -32.25
CA VAL A 245 0.28 -67.66 -33.19
C VAL A 245 1.54 -68.15 -32.47
N LYS A 246 2.09 -67.38 -31.52
CA LYS A 246 3.21 -67.83 -30.67
C LYS A 246 2.87 -69.09 -29.89
N LYS A 247 1.70 -69.12 -29.26
CA LYS A 247 1.23 -70.28 -28.49
C LYS A 247 1.05 -71.53 -29.39
N SER A 248 0.55 -71.33 -30.61
CA SER A 248 0.42 -72.38 -31.61
C SER A 248 1.77 -72.90 -32.11
N ILE A 249 2.77 -72.02 -32.26
CA ILE A 249 4.15 -72.38 -32.61
C ILE A 249 4.79 -73.16 -31.45
N GLU A 250 4.58 -72.75 -30.19
CA GLU A 250 5.05 -73.48 -29.01
C GLU A 250 4.43 -74.88 -28.92
N ASP A 251 3.12 -75.03 -29.17
CA ASP A 251 2.43 -76.32 -29.19
C ASP A 251 2.91 -77.24 -30.33
N LEU A 252 3.27 -76.67 -31.49
CA LEU A 252 3.90 -77.42 -32.59
C LEU A 252 5.34 -77.81 -32.28
N ASN A 253 6.08 -76.96 -31.57
CA ASN A 253 7.46 -77.23 -31.14
C ASN A 253 7.48 -78.35 -30.07
N GLN A 254 6.45 -78.46 -29.24
CA GLN A 254 6.29 -79.58 -28.30
C GLN A 254 5.93 -80.92 -28.97
N ARG A 255 5.37 -80.90 -30.20
CA ARG A 255 5.07 -82.12 -30.98
C ARG A 255 6.19 -82.54 -31.95
N GLY A 256 7.18 -81.68 -32.16
CA GLY A 256 8.34 -81.92 -33.00
C GLY A 256 9.61 -82.10 -32.18
N GLN A 257 9.90 -83.36 -31.82
CA GLN A 257 11.18 -83.84 -31.27
C GLN A 257 11.49 -83.52 -29.80
N ALA A 258 11.35 -84.58 -28.99
CA ALA A 258 12.37 -84.93 -28.02
C ALA A 258 13.74 -85.03 -28.72
N ASN A 259 14.59 -84.01 -28.55
CA ASN A 259 16.02 -84.15 -28.28
C ASN A 259 16.71 -82.78 -28.29
N ARG A 260 17.42 -82.52 -27.19
CA ARG A 260 18.45 -81.48 -26.98
C ARG A 260 18.00 -80.02 -27.05
N THR A 261 17.50 -79.52 -25.93
CA THR A 261 17.60 -78.09 -25.58
C THR A 261 17.75 -77.89 -24.06
N GLU A 262 18.55 -78.73 -23.40
CA GLU A 262 19.10 -78.39 -22.07
C GLU A 262 20.34 -77.47 -22.15
N GLU A 263 20.83 -77.16 -23.36
CA GLU A 263 21.99 -76.26 -23.56
C GLU A 263 21.61 -74.81 -23.89
N ILE A 264 20.33 -74.46 -24.06
CA ILE A 264 19.90 -73.06 -24.32
C ILE A 264 19.40 -72.37 -23.04
N LEU A 265 18.90 -73.12 -22.07
CA LEU A 265 18.41 -72.60 -20.79
C LEU A 265 19.53 -72.05 -19.87
N ASN A 266 20.79 -72.40 -20.13
CA ASN A 266 21.92 -71.90 -19.35
C ASN A 266 22.55 -70.62 -19.95
N VAL A 267 22.09 -70.18 -21.12
CA VAL A 267 22.56 -68.95 -21.79
C VAL A 267 21.59 -67.77 -21.59
N LEU A 268 20.32 -68.03 -21.26
CA LEU A 268 19.33 -67.00 -20.95
C LEU A 268 19.31 -66.55 -19.47
N ALA A 269 19.96 -67.31 -18.57
CA ALA A 269 20.09 -66.93 -17.15
C ALA A 269 21.25 -65.93 -16.88
N LYS A 270 21.93 -65.45 -17.93
CA LYS A 270 23.00 -64.45 -17.85
C LYS A 270 22.84 -63.36 -18.91
N SER A 271 21.82 -62.52 -18.76
CA SER A 271 21.80 -61.23 -19.44
C SER A 271 20.89 -60.25 -18.68
N GLU A 272 21.57 -59.40 -17.90
CA GLU A 272 21.34 -57.96 -17.81
C GLU A 272 20.06 -57.47 -17.12
N PHE A 273 20.11 -57.40 -15.79
CA PHE A 273 19.38 -56.40 -15.00
C PHE A 273 20.26 -55.68 -13.97
N GLU A 274 21.58 -55.80 -14.09
CA GLU A 274 22.53 -55.20 -13.15
C GLU A 274 22.95 -53.78 -13.58
N GLY A 275 23.01 -53.52 -14.89
CA GLY A 275 23.39 -52.21 -15.44
C GLY A 275 22.37 -51.09 -15.21
N ASP A 276 21.07 -51.39 -15.27
CA ASP A 276 20.01 -50.38 -15.09
C ASP A 276 19.82 -50.00 -13.61
N ILE A 277 20.10 -50.93 -12.69
CA ILE A 277 20.08 -50.66 -11.25
C ILE A 277 21.28 -49.79 -10.86
N GLU A 278 22.48 -50.10 -11.36
CA GLU A 278 23.67 -49.27 -11.11
C GLU A 278 23.58 -47.88 -11.77
N PHE A 279 22.95 -47.77 -12.95
CA PHE A 279 22.73 -46.48 -13.62
C PHE A 279 21.79 -45.56 -12.82
N HIS A 280 20.76 -46.10 -12.18
CA HIS A 280 19.85 -45.32 -11.35
C HIS A 280 20.40 -45.02 -9.96
N VAL A 281 21.24 -45.89 -9.40
CA VAL A 281 21.91 -45.64 -8.10
C VAL A 281 23.03 -44.61 -8.23
N SER A 282 23.77 -44.59 -9.35
CA SER A 282 24.89 -43.64 -9.58
C SER A 282 24.46 -42.19 -9.83
N ARG A 283 23.17 -41.96 -10.12
CA ARG A 283 22.61 -40.60 -10.31
C ARG A 283 22.30 -39.92 -8.97
N PHE A 284 22.21 -40.67 -7.88
CA PHE A 284 22.08 -40.13 -6.54
C PHE A 284 23.48 -39.99 -5.92
N GLN A 285 24.08 -38.80 -6.05
CA GLN A 285 25.27 -38.47 -5.24
C GLN A 285 24.86 -38.31 -3.77
N GLU A 286 25.51 -39.06 -2.89
CA GLU A 286 25.54 -38.82 -1.45
C GLU A 286 26.13 -37.43 -1.20
N GLY A 287 25.27 -36.45 -0.92
CA GLY A 287 25.68 -35.06 -0.68
C GLY A 287 24.60 -34.00 -0.91
N THR A 288 23.50 -34.31 -1.59
CA THR A 288 22.44 -33.31 -1.89
C THR A 288 21.46 -33.06 -0.73
N ARG A 289 21.85 -33.39 0.52
CA ARG A 289 21.10 -33.01 1.73
C ARG A 289 21.67 -31.77 2.42
N ASP A 290 22.49 -30.98 1.72
CA ASP A 290 22.92 -29.68 2.24
C ASP A 290 22.01 -28.55 1.76
N ALA A 291 21.41 -27.91 2.77
CA ALA A 291 20.84 -26.57 2.79
C ALA A 291 19.49 -26.33 2.08
N MET A 292 18.40 -26.85 2.65
CA MET A 292 17.20 -26.01 2.76
C MET A 292 17.44 -24.97 3.87
N PRO A 293 16.94 -23.72 3.75
CA PRO A 293 17.10 -22.72 4.80
C PRO A 293 16.33 -23.17 6.03
N VAL A 294 17.02 -23.74 7.02
CA VAL A 294 16.46 -23.94 8.35
C VAL A 294 16.36 -22.57 8.98
N ASP A 295 15.18 -22.20 9.48
CA ASP A 295 14.98 -20.94 10.21
C ASP A 295 15.81 -20.98 11.51
N ASN A 296 17.01 -20.39 11.45
CA ASN A 296 17.94 -20.32 12.58
C ASN A 296 17.44 -19.42 13.73
N ARG A 297 16.28 -18.74 13.58
CA ARG A 297 15.67 -17.92 14.63
C ARG A 297 14.72 -18.72 15.52
N ARG A 298 14.45 -20.00 15.20
CA ARG A 298 13.48 -20.83 15.91
C ARG A 298 14.08 -22.14 16.41
N ILE A 299 13.37 -22.78 17.34
CA ILE A 299 13.70 -24.12 17.82
C ILE A 299 13.46 -25.11 16.67
N ALA A 300 14.46 -25.93 16.36
CA ALA A 300 14.34 -26.97 15.33
C ALA A 300 13.33 -28.05 15.76
N GLY A 301 12.12 -27.97 15.21
CA GLY A 301 11.10 -29.01 15.29
C GLY A 301 11.24 -30.05 14.17
N PRO A 302 10.37 -31.09 14.15
CA PRO A 302 10.28 -32.00 13.02
C PRO A 302 9.88 -31.26 11.73
N GLU A 303 10.42 -31.68 10.58
CA GLU A 303 10.20 -31.04 9.27
C GLU A 303 8.70 -30.97 8.89
N VAL A 304 7.92 -31.97 9.33
CA VAL A 304 6.48 -32.06 9.08
C VAL A 304 5.79 -32.55 10.35
N THR A 305 4.74 -31.83 10.78
CA THR A 305 3.83 -32.29 11.84
C THR A 305 2.44 -32.43 11.26
N GLN A 306 1.98 -33.67 11.06
CA GLN A 306 0.60 -33.94 10.65
C GLN A 306 -0.22 -34.42 11.85
N PRO A 307 -1.43 -33.88 12.09
CA PRO A 307 -2.35 -34.45 13.06
C PRO A 307 -2.79 -35.85 12.62
N VAL A 308 -3.06 -36.73 13.58
CA VAL A 308 -3.56 -38.08 13.28
C VAL A 308 -4.96 -37.97 12.69
N ILE A 309 -5.09 -38.23 11.38
CA ILE A 309 -6.38 -38.28 10.69
C ILE A 309 -7.01 -39.63 11.02
N PHE A 310 -8.06 -39.63 11.85
CA PHE A 310 -8.89 -40.83 12.07
C PHE A 310 -9.75 -41.08 10.83
N THR A 311 -9.28 -41.93 9.92
CA THR A 311 -10.05 -42.44 8.78
C THR A 311 -11.14 -43.40 9.26
N GLY A 312 -12.25 -42.88 9.78
CA GLY A 312 -13.31 -43.75 10.30
C GLY A 312 -14.65 -43.13 10.70
N ARG A 313 -14.78 -41.80 10.78
CA ARG A 313 -16.10 -41.18 10.97
C ARG A 313 -16.54 -40.57 9.64
N LYS A 314 -17.39 -41.29 8.90
CA LYS A 314 -18.32 -40.62 7.98
C LYS A 314 -19.12 -39.64 8.84
N ALA A 315 -18.79 -38.35 8.76
CA ALA A 315 -19.65 -37.33 9.32
C ALA A 315 -21.01 -37.53 8.63
N VAL A 316 -22.03 -37.83 9.43
CA VAL A 316 -23.40 -37.90 8.90
C VAL A 316 -23.75 -36.47 8.51
N ASP A 317 -23.81 -36.19 7.22
CA ASP A 317 -24.21 -34.90 6.67
C ASP A 317 -25.68 -34.63 7.02
N LYS A 318 -25.89 -34.06 8.21
CA LYS A 318 -27.21 -33.55 8.59
C LYS A 318 -27.46 -32.27 7.78
N PRO A 319 -28.65 -32.11 7.18
CA PRO A 319 -28.97 -30.95 6.36
C PRO A 319 -28.77 -29.65 7.15
N LEU A 320 -28.23 -28.63 6.45
CA LEU A 320 -27.91 -27.31 7.01
C LEU A 320 -29.13 -26.57 7.59
N ILE A 321 -30.32 -26.88 7.07
CA ILE A 321 -31.60 -26.30 7.49
C ILE A 321 -32.49 -27.45 7.95
N THR A 322 -32.98 -27.38 9.19
CA THR A 322 -34.01 -28.32 9.68
C THR A 322 -35.35 -27.94 9.04
N GLY A 323 -36.26 -28.91 8.82
CA GLY A 323 -37.54 -28.70 8.11
C GLY A 323 -38.43 -27.55 8.62
N ASP A 324 -38.14 -27.00 9.80
CA ASP A 324 -38.80 -25.84 10.41
C ASP A 324 -38.15 -24.47 10.02
N GLY A 325 -37.17 -24.43 9.12
CA GLY A 325 -36.48 -23.20 8.70
C GLY A 325 -35.45 -22.67 9.71
N LEU A 326 -35.10 -23.48 10.72
CA LEU A 326 -34.11 -23.17 11.74
C LEU A 326 -32.75 -23.81 11.42
N ARG A 327 -31.67 -23.07 11.73
CA ARG A 327 -30.28 -23.54 11.66
C ARG A 327 -29.99 -24.59 12.74
N ARG A 328 -28.83 -25.26 12.66
CA ARG A 328 -28.37 -26.22 13.69
C ARG A 328 -28.34 -25.63 15.10
N ASP A 329 -28.09 -24.33 15.23
CA ASP A 329 -28.04 -23.61 16.51
C ASP A 329 -29.40 -23.09 17.00
N GLY A 330 -30.48 -23.30 16.23
CA GLY A 330 -31.80 -22.73 16.53
C GLY A 330 -31.96 -21.25 16.15
N ARG A 331 -31.03 -20.68 15.38
CA ARG A 331 -31.11 -19.31 14.82
C ARG A 331 -31.89 -19.27 13.51
N LYS A 332 -32.45 -18.10 13.18
CA LYS A 332 -33.03 -17.82 11.85
C LYS A 332 -31.96 -17.55 10.79
N THR A 333 -32.34 -17.52 9.51
CA THR A 333 -31.45 -17.26 8.36
C THR A 333 -30.83 -15.87 8.35
N ASP A 334 -31.43 -14.88 9.00
CA ASP A 334 -30.92 -13.50 9.06
C ASP A 334 -30.36 -13.10 10.44
N GLU A 335 -30.34 -14.02 11.39
CA GLU A 335 -30.02 -13.73 12.78
C GLU A 335 -28.51 -13.86 13.06
N LEU A 336 -27.92 -12.77 13.57
CA LEU A 336 -26.52 -12.71 13.96
C LEU A 336 -26.30 -13.40 15.30
N ARG A 337 -25.10 -13.95 15.52
CA ARG A 337 -24.72 -14.47 16.83
C ARG A 337 -24.56 -13.34 17.87
N PRO A 338 -24.78 -13.62 19.17
CA PRO A 338 -24.49 -12.64 20.22
C PRO A 338 -23.02 -12.22 20.15
N MET A 339 -22.81 -10.91 20.16
CA MET A 339 -21.50 -10.30 20.02
C MET A 339 -21.14 -9.48 21.26
N PHE A 340 -19.91 -9.64 21.72
CA PHE A 340 -19.32 -8.83 22.78
C PHE A 340 -18.15 -8.05 22.21
N LEU A 341 -18.19 -6.72 22.36
CA LEU A 341 -17.14 -5.82 21.87
C LEU A 341 -16.60 -5.01 23.02
N ARG A 342 -15.28 -4.88 23.05
CA ARG A 342 -14.57 -4.05 24.02
C ARG A 342 -13.38 -3.39 23.34
N SER A 343 -13.39 -2.06 23.28
CA SER A 343 -12.18 -1.28 23.03
C SER A 343 -11.34 -1.10 24.30
N GLY A 344 -10.04 -0.88 24.14
CA GLY A 344 -9.09 -0.57 25.20
C GLY A 344 -8.62 -1.78 25.98
N VAL A 345 -8.30 -2.87 25.30
CA VAL A 345 -7.85 -4.12 25.95
C VAL A 345 -6.33 -4.16 26.15
N VAL A 346 -5.56 -3.61 25.21
CA VAL A 346 -4.10 -3.59 25.23
C VAL A 346 -3.61 -2.19 25.59
N SER A 347 -3.03 -2.03 26.78
CA SER A 347 -2.56 -0.72 27.26
C SER A 347 -1.29 -0.21 26.57
N GLN A 348 -0.54 -1.09 25.90
CA GLN A 348 0.71 -0.74 25.21
C GLN A 348 0.48 -0.20 23.80
N ALA A 349 -0.70 -0.46 23.22
CA ALA A 349 -1.06 -0.01 21.89
C ALA A 349 -1.74 1.36 21.94
N ARG A 350 -1.69 2.11 20.84
CA ARG A 350 -2.36 3.41 20.74
C ARG A 350 -3.88 3.25 20.75
N GLY A 351 -4.37 2.21 20.09
CA GLY A 351 -5.76 1.75 20.16
C GLY A 351 -5.80 0.22 20.12
N SER A 352 -6.81 -0.39 20.73
CA SER A 352 -6.93 -1.84 20.75
C SER A 352 -8.37 -2.31 20.90
N ALA A 353 -8.74 -3.37 20.21
CA ALA A 353 -10.10 -3.89 20.30
C ALA A 353 -10.08 -5.39 20.56
N TYR A 354 -11.15 -5.84 21.20
CA TYR A 354 -11.47 -7.25 21.37
C TYR A 354 -12.90 -7.47 20.95
N ILE A 355 -13.09 -8.51 20.14
CA ILE A 355 -14.40 -8.97 19.71
C ILE A 355 -14.53 -10.46 20.00
N GLU A 356 -15.70 -10.81 20.53
CA GLU A 356 -16.12 -12.18 20.77
C GLU A 356 -17.49 -12.38 20.12
N MET A 357 -17.52 -13.30 19.15
CA MET A 357 -18.71 -13.75 18.44
C MET A 357 -18.83 -15.25 18.70
N GLN A 358 -19.46 -15.61 19.82
CA GLN A 358 -19.47 -16.97 20.37
C GLN A 358 -18.05 -17.56 20.46
N ASN A 359 -17.72 -18.56 19.64
CA ASN A 359 -16.41 -19.19 19.62
C ASN A 359 -15.39 -18.44 18.75
N THR A 360 -15.80 -17.43 17.97
CA THR A 360 -14.83 -16.60 17.22
C THR A 360 -14.33 -15.48 18.12
N LYS A 361 -13.03 -15.45 18.41
CA LYS A 361 -12.39 -14.46 19.28
C LYS A 361 -11.22 -13.81 18.57
N VAL A 362 -11.25 -12.49 18.45
CA VAL A 362 -10.21 -11.73 17.74
C VAL A 362 -9.79 -10.53 18.58
N THR A 363 -8.48 -10.31 18.69
CA THR A 363 -7.88 -9.11 19.28
C THR A 363 -7.18 -8.30 18.20
N CYS A 364 -7.33 -6.98 18.25
CA CYS A 364 -6.65 -6.05 17.36
C CYS A 364 -5.86 -5.02 18.17
N ALA A 365 -4.67 -4.66 17.69
CA ALA A 365 -3.85 -3.58 18.24
C ALA A 365 -3.37 -2.66 17.12
N VAL A 366 -3.50 -1.35 17.32
CA VAL A 366 -3.05 -0.32 16.37
C VAL A 366 -1.83 0.38 16.96
N LEU A 367 -0.76 0.43 16.18
CA LEU A 367 0.49 1.12 16.50
C LEU A 367 0.75 2.19 15.44
N GLU A 368 1.05 3.39 15.90
CA GLU A 368 1.45 4.50 15.03
C GLU A 368 2.97 4.64 15.09
N LYS A 369 3.63 4.68 13.93
CA LYS A 369 5.07 4.91 13.80
C LYS A 369 5.34 6.12 12.93
N GLU A 370 6.30 6.95 13.35
CA GLU A 370 6.87 7.99 12.50
C GLU A 370 7.91 7.35 11.56
N GLN A 371 7.82 7.60 10.26
CA GLN A 371 8.81 7.08 9.32
C GLN A 371 10.21 7.67 9.58
N LYS A 372 11.22 6.79 9.64
CA LYS A 372 12.62 7.17 9.45
C LYS A 372 12.87 7.37 7.96
N LYS A 373 13.55 8.47 7.61
CA LYS A 373 13.86 8.91 6.25
C LYS A 373 14.37 7.77 5.34
N SER A 374 13.52 7.23 4.48
CA SER A 374 13.91 6.47 3.28
C SER A 374 13.30 7.13 2.04
N PHE A 375 14.14 7.38 1.04
CA PHE A 375 13.86 8.16 -0.17
C PHE A 375 13.12 7.35 -1.25
N LEU A 376 11.85 7.01 -1.02
CA LEU A 376 10.99 6.43 -2.07
C LEU A 376 9.65 7.17 -2.17
N PRO A 377 8.99 7.16 -3.34
CA PRO A 377 7.81 7.99 -3.61
C PRO A 377 6.63 7.64 -2.70
N LEU A 378 5.86 8.69 -2.44
CA LEU A 378 4.83 8.83 -1.42
C LEU A 378 3.55 8.06 -1.80
N ASP A 379 3.44 6.82 -1.37
CA ASP A 379 2.15 6.18 -1.09
C ASP A 379 2.12 5.83 0.40
N SER A 380 1.05 6.23 1.09
CA SER A 380 0.79 5.87 2.48
C SER A 380 0.52 4.36 2.56
N VAL A 381 1.59 3.58 2.69
CA VAL A 381 1.50 2.12 2.87
C VAL A 381 0.99 1.85 4.29
N LEU A 382 -0.24 1.36 4.40
CA LEU A 382 -0.67 0.57 5.55
C LEU A 382 0.08 -0.77 5.48
N ASP A 383 1.12 -0.91 6.29
CA ASP A 383 1.85 -2.17 6.42
C ASP A 383 1.23 -2.97 7.58
N MET A 384 0.43 -3.97 7.22
CA MET A 384 -0.16 -4.90 8.17
C MET A 384 0.88 -5.96 8.54
N GLY A 385 1.76 -5.66 9.49
CA GLY A 385 2.62 -6.69 10.05
C GLY A 385 1.80 -7.71 10.83
N GLN A 386 1.44 -8.85 10.25
CA GLN A 386 0.91 -9.97 11.04
C GLN A 386 2.06 -10.77 11.66
N GLU A 387 2.49 -10.38 12.87
CA GLU A 387 3.21 -11.31 13.75
C GLU A 387 2.19 -12.03 14.65
N ASN A 388 1.63 -13.13 14.14
CA ASN A 388 0.90 -14.07 15.01
C ASN A 388 1.92 -14.87 15.83
N HIS A 389 2.05 -14.53 17.11
CA HIS A 389 2.68 -15.39 18.12
C HIS A 389 1.69 -15.63 19.26
N ARG A 390 0.99 -16.78 19.21
CA ARG A 390 1.03 -17.84 20.25
C ARG A 390 0.07 -18.98 19.91
N ASP A 391 0.57 -20.20 20.13
CA ASP A 391 -0.15 -21.47 20.06
C ASP A 391 -1.50 -21.42 20.78
N SER A 392 -2.61 -21.66 20.06
CA SER A 392 -3.68 -22.60 20.45
C SER A 392 -4.82 -22.70 19.43
N LYS A 393 -5.08 -23.94 18.99
CA LYS A 393 -6.33 -24.48 18.41
C LYS A 393 -6.87 -23.85 17.12
N SER A 394 -6.12 -24.01 16.03
CA SER A 394 -6.70 -24.38 14.74
C SER A 394 -6.23 -25.79 14.38
N LEU A 395 -7.06 -26.57 13.68
CA LEU A 395 -6.83 -27.98 13.35
C LEU A 395 -5.74 -28.21 12.28
N VAL A 396 -5.04 -27.17 11.85
CA VAL A 396 -3.88 -27.25 10.96
C VAL A 396 -2.75 -26.44 11.59
N LYS A 397 -1.72 -27.15 12.07
CA LYS A 397 -0.51 -26.52 12.61
C LYS A 397 0.41 -26.18 11.43
N GLY A 398 0.14 -25.07 10.75
CA GLY A 398 0.94 -24.56 9.64
C GLY A 398 2.30 -24.03 10.09
N ASN A 399 3.36 -24.30 9.32
CA ASN A 399 4.69 -23.73 9.52
C ASN A 399 4.64 -22.22 9.23
N SER A 400 5.22 -21.39 10.10
CA SER A 400 5.16 -19.93 9.98
C SER A 400 6.16 -19.34 8.96
N LEU A 401 5.93 -19.64 7.69
CA LEU A 401 6.24 -18.73 6.58
C LEU A 401 4.86 -18.23 6.13
N GLU A 402 4.66 -16.92 6.02
CA GLU A 402 3.37 -16.28 5.68
C GLU A 402 2.58 -17.13 4.68
N ASP A 403 1.51 -17.79 5.14
CA ASP A 403 0.71 -18.65 4.28
C ASP A 403 0.06 -17.77 3.20
N SER A 404 -0.01 -18.26 1.96
CA SER A 404 -0.59 -17.49 0.84
C SER A 404 -1.99 -16.96 1.17
N GLU A 405 -2.77 -17.74 1.91
CA GLU A 405 -4.11 -17.37 2.37
C GLU A 405 -4.09 -16.21 3.37
N GLU A 406 -3.14 -16.16 4.30
CA GLU A 406 -3.03 -15.05 5.26
C GLU A 406 -2.69 -13.73 4.56
N LYS A 407 -1.86 -13.78 3.52
CA LYS A 407 -1.51 -12.62 2.71
C LYS A 407 -2.69 -12.09 1.88
N GLU A 408 -3.55 -12.98 1.40
CA GLU A 408 -4.78 -12.57 0.70
C GLU A 408 -5.76 -11.90 1.65
N LEU A 409 -5.95 -12.47 2.86
CA LEU A 409 -6.82 -11.90 3.89
C LEU A 409 -6.30 -10.54 4.38
N SER A 410 -4.99 -10.39 4.55
CA SER A 410 -4.40 -9.11 4.98
C SER A 410 -4.58 -8.02 3.93
N SER A 411 -4.34 -8.34 2.64
CA SER A 411 -4.62 -7.44 1.52
C SER A 411 -6.08 -7.00 1.48
N PHE A 412 -7.01 -7.94 1.69
CA PHE A 412 -8.44 -7.64 1.74
C PHE A 412 -8.82 -6.71 2.90
N ILE A 413 -8.24 -6.91 4.09
CA ILE A 413 -8.50 -6.05 5.24
C ILE A 413 -7.98 -4.62 4.99
N VAL A 414 -6.80 -4.46 4.38
CA VAL A 414 -6.27 -3.15 3.99
C VAL A 414 -7.23 -2.46 3.02
N GLN A 415 -7.64 -3.16 1.96
CA GLN A 415 -8.59 -2.64 0.98
C GLN A 415 -9.93 -2.25 1.62
N ALA A 416 -10.40 -3.01 2.61
CA ALA A 416 -11.63 -2.76 3.35
C ALA A 416 -11.56 -1.60 4.36
N LEU A 417 -10.37 -1.18 4.78
CA LEU A 417 -10.18 -0.08 5.74
C LEU A 417 -9.69 1.21 5.08
N GLN A 418 -8.99 1.10 3.95
CA GLN A 418 -8.41 2.23 3.23
C GLN A 418 -9.40 3.36 2.91
N PRO A 419 -10.62 3.12 2.36
CA PRO A 419 -11.55 4.20 2.05
C PRO A 419 -12.24 4.77 3.31
N ALA A 420 -12.13 4.10 4.45
CA ALA A 420 -12.66 4.61 5.72
C ALA A 420 -11.72 5.63 6.37
N VAL A 421 -10.41 5.53 6.13
CA VAL A 421 -9.37 6.32 6.82
C VAL A 421 -8.99 7.57 6.01
N CYS A 422 -8.86 8.72 6.69
CA CYS A 422 -8.45 9.99 6.06
C CYS A 422 -6.93 10.08 5.84
N LEU A 423 -6.40 9.33 4.88
CA LEU A 423 -4.95 9.23 4.60
C LEU A 423 -4.29 10.60 4.28
N GLU A 424 -5.03 11.55 3.71
CA GLU A 424 -4.53 12.90 3.38
C GLU A 424 -3.99 13.67 4.60
N LYS A 425 -4.50 13.36 5.80
CA LYS A 425 -4.07 14.02 7.05
C LYS A 425 -2.76 13.44 7.60
N PHE A 426 -2.31 12.30 7.08
CA PHE A 426 -1.17 11.55 7.58
C PHE A 426 -0.10 11.29 6.50
N PRO A 427 0.48 12.32 5.85
CA PRO A 427 1.39 12.15 4.71
C PRO A 427 2.76 11.53 5.05
N LYS A 428 3.08 11.32 6.34
CA LYS A 428 4.36 10.75 6.82
C LYS A 428 4.20 9.80 8.01
N ALA A 429 2.97 9.44 8.36
CA ALA A 429 2.70 8.51 9.44
C ALA A 429 2.42 7.14 8.85
N GLN A 430 2.92 6.11 9.51
CA GLN A 430 2.60 4.72 9.19
C GLN A 430 1.73 4.18 10.32
N VAL A 431 0.58 3.61 9.94
CA VAL A 431 -0.35 2.98 10.87
C VAL A 431 -0.25 1.47 10.65
N ASP A 432 0.32 0.79 11.63
CA ASP A 432 0.43 -0.67 11.64
C ASP A 432 -0.74 -1.22 12.45
N ILE A 433 -1.54 -2.11 11.85
CA ILE A 433 -2.65 -2.77 12.52
C ILE A 433 -2.31 -4.25 12.66
N TYR A 434 -2.31 -4.74 13.89
CA TYR A 434 -2.00 -6.12 14.25
C TYR A 434 -3.30 -6.82 14.63
N ILE A 435 -3.72 -7.80 13.82
CA ILE A 435 -4.92 -8.61 14.06
C ILE A 435 -4.48 -10.02 14.44
N THR A 436 -4.89 -10.45 15.63
CA THR A 436 -4.61 -11.78 16.15
C THR A 436 -5.92 -12.53 16.39
N VAL A 437 -6.11 -13.62 15.64
CA VAL A 437 -7.26 -14.52 15.79
C VAL A 437 -6.92 -15.54 16.88
N LEU A 438 -7.68 -15.52 17.98
CA LEU A 438 -7.50 -16.45 19.10
C LEU A 438 -8.25 -17.76 18.87
N GLU A 439 -9.43 -17.67 18.28
CA GLU A 439 -10.31 -18.81 18.01
C GLU A 439 -11.15 -18.47 16.77
N ASN A 440 -11.27 -19.41 15.81
CA ASN A 440 -11.97 -19.20 14.55
C ASN A 440 -13.16 -20.16 14.43
N ASP A 441 -14.36 -19.60 14.33
CA ASP A 441 -15.61 -20.33 14.12
C ASP A 441 -16.39 -19.76 12.91
N GLY A 442 -15.69 -19.70 11.77
CA GLY A 442 -16.25 -19.38 10.44
C GLY A 442 -16.20 -17.90 10.04
N ASN A 443 -16.18 -16.97 11.00
CA ASN A 443 -16.29 -15.52 10.73
C ASN A 443 -15.05 -14.71 11.15
N ALA A 444 -13.85 -15.32 11.09
CA ALA A 444 -12.61 -14.62 11.46
C ALA A 444 -12.35 -13.34 10.63
N LEU A 445 -12.63 -13.36 9.32
CA LEU A 445 -12.38 -12.22 8.43
C LEU A 445 -13.22 -10.99 8.81
N SER A 446 -14.55 -11.15 8.93
CA SER A 446 -15.42 -10.03 9.30
C SER A 446 -15.20 -9.56 10.72
N ALA A 447 -14.96 -10.49 11.65
CA ALA A 447 -14.60 -10.14 13.02
C ALA A 447 -13.29 -9.33 13.07
N GLY A 448 -12.31 -9.68 12.23
CA GLY A 448 -11.06 -8.94 12.06
C GLY A 448 -11.28 -7.51 11.58
N ILE A 449 -12.08 -7.30 10.53
CA ILE A 449 -12.38 -5.97 9.98
C ILE A 449 -13.12 -5.10 11.00
N ILE A 450 -14.13 -5.65 11.67
CA ILE A 450 -14.88 -4.95 12.73
C ILE A 450 -13.95 -4.54 13.87
N CYS A 451 -13.09 -5.47 14.31
CA CYS A 451 -12.14 -5.23 15.40
C CYS A 451 -11.11 -4.15 15.02
N ALA A 452 -10.60 -4.20 13.79
CA ALA A 452 -9.67 -3.20 13.27
C ALA A 452 -10.30 -1.81 13.19
N SER A 453 -11.53 -1.69 12.67
CA SER A 453 -12.23 -0.40 12.63
C SER A 453 -12.45 0.19 14.02
N LEU A 454 -12.83 -0.65 15.00
CA LEU A 454 -13.00 -0.21 16.37
C LEU A 454 -11.66 0.23 17.01
N ALA A 455 -10.57 -0.49 16.73
CA ALA A 455 -9.25 -0.16 17.24
C ALA A 455 -8.71 1.16 16.64
N LEU A 456 -8.96 1.42 15.36
CA LEU A 456 -8.64 2.70 14.70
C LEU A 456 -9.43 3.86 15.32
N GLY A 457 -10.71 3.65 15.59
CA GLY A 457 -11.58 4.65 16.23
C GLY A 457 -11.13 4.97 17.66
N GLU A 458 -10.66 3.97 18.42
CA GLU A 458 -10.08 4.20 19.75
C GLU A 458 -8.72 4.89 19.68
N ALA A 459 -7.87 4.54 18.70
CA ALA A 459 -6.57 5.18 18.51
C ALA A 459 -6.67 6.70 18.24
N GLY A 460 -7.88 7.18 17.89
CA GLY A 460 -8.13 8.57 17.54
C GLY A 460 -7.69 8.91 16.12
N ILE A 461 -7.58 7.89 15.26
CA ILE A 461 -7.29 8.09 13.83
C ILE A 461 -8.56 8.60 13.17
N GLU A 462 -8.43 9.68 12.39
CA GLU A 462 -9.57 10.28 11.72
C GLU A 462 -10.07 9.38 10.59
N MET A 463 -11.35 9.01 10.69
CA MET A 463 -12.06 8.18 9.72
C MET A 463 -13.33 8.88 9.27
N TYR A 464 -13.75 8.64 8.03
CA TYR A 464 -15.03 9.12 7.50
C TYR A 464 -16.21 8.39 8.16
N ASP A 465 -16.08 7.09 8.37
CA ASP A 465 -17.10 6.23 8.97
C ASP A 465 -16.46 4.97 9.57
N LEU A 466 -17.18 4.28 10.47
CA LEU A 466 -16.76 2.98 10.98
C LEU A 466 -17.15 1.88 9.99
N VAL A 467 -16.25 0.92 9.79
CA VAL A 467 -16.47 -0.20 8.89
C VAL A 467 -17.14 -1.34 9.65
N SER A 468 -18.32 -1.74 9.20
CA SER A 468 -19.00 -2.96 9.63
C SER A 468 -18.82 -4.04 8.59
N SER A 469 -18.59 -5.28 9.00
CA SER A 469 -18.41 -6.39 8.07
C SER A 469 -19.23 -7.61 8.46
N CYS A 470 -19.71 -8.34 7.47
CA CYS A 470 -20.43 -9.59 7.69
C CYS A 470 -20.04 -10.63 6.64
N SER A 471 -19.79 -11.86 7.10
CA SER A 471 -19.67 -13.04 6.24
C SER A 471 -21.04 -13.68 6.11
N LEU A 472 -21.31 -14.22 4.93
CA LEU A 472 -22.53 -14.90 4.58
C LEU A 472 -22.18 -16.16 3.78
N VAL A 473 -23.04 -17.17 3.88
CA VAL A 473 -22.99 -18.36 3.03
C VAL A 473 -24.32 -18.45 2.30
N GLN A 474 -24.26 -18.70 0.99
CA GLN A 474 -25.44 -18.88 0.16
C GLN A 474 -25.70 -20.37 -0.06
N LYS A 475 -26.96 -20.77 0.10
CA LYS A 475 -27.45 -22.10 -0.24
C LYS A 475 -28.74 -21.99 -1.04
N GLY A 476 -28.70 -22.30 -2.34
CA GLY A 476 -29.81 -22.12 -3.25
C GLY A 476 -30.31 -20.69 -3.20
N ASP A 477 -31.59 -20.50 -2.87
CA ASP A 477 -32.19 -19.18 -2.73
C ASP A 477 -32.10 -18.60 -1.28
N THR A 478 -31.50 -19.32 -0.34
CA THR A 478 -31.42 -18.88 1.07
C THR A 478 -30.02 -18.35 1.40
N SER A 479 -29.96 -17.12 1.90
CA SER A 479 -28.72 -16.52 2.42
C SER A 479 -28.64 -16.75 3.93
N LEU A 480 -27.53 -17.29 4.41
CA LEU A 480 -27.24 -17.47 5.83
C LEU A 480 -26.25 -16.38 6.26
N VAL A 481 -26.75 -15.40 7.00
CA VAL A 481 -25.93 -14.34 7.59
C VAL A 481 -25.11 -14.89 8.77
N ASP A 482 -23.81 -14.61 8.84
CA ASP A 482 -22.94 -15.02 9.94
C ASP A 482 -22.85 -16.56 10.15
N PRO A 483 -22.14 -17.27 9.25
CA PRO A 483 -22.00 -18.72 9.29
C PRO A 483 -21.03 -19.20 10.39
N THR A 484 -21.28 -20.40 10.90
CA THR A 484 -20.36 -21.16 11.77
C THR A 484 -19.35 -21.96 10.95
N PHE A 485 -18.28 -22.45 11.57
CA PHE A 485 -17.28 -23.26 10.87
C PHE A 485 -17.87 -24.53 10.22
N GLN A 486 -18.84 -25.15 10.89
CA GLN A 486 -19.53 -26.34 10.37
C GLN A 486 -20.36 -26.02 9.12
N GLU A 487 -21.01 -24.85 9.08
CA GLU A 487 -21.79 -24.40 7.93
C GLU A 487 -20.87 -24.07 6.75
N THR A 488 -19.69 -23.51 7.01
CA THR A 488 -18.67 -23.25 5.97
C THR A 488 -17.99 -24.53 5.45
N SER A 489 -17.82 -25.55 6.29
CA SER A 489 -17.18 -26.81 5.88
C SER A 489 -18.15 -27.81 5.24
N SER A 490 -19.45 -27.49 5.21
CA SER A 490 -20.46 -28.39 4.63
C SER A 490 -20.41 -28.33 3.11
N SER A 491 -20.43 -29.48 2.44
CA SER A 491 -20.35 -29.59 0.97
C SER A 491 -21.62 -29.13 0.22
N ASP A 492 -22.60 -28.60 0.94
CA ASP A 492 -23.95 -28.24 0.48
C ASP A 492 -24.11 -26.70 0.37
N ILE A 493 -23.00 -26.01 0.11
CA ILE A 493 -22.91 -24.55 -0.01
C ILE A 493 -22.50 -24.19 -1.45
N ASP A 494 -23.17 -23.19 -2.01
CA ASP A 494 -22.89 -22.72 -3.37
C ASP A 494 -21.70 -21.74 -3.35
N GLY A 495 -21.67 -20.86 -2.35
CA GLY A 495 -20.55 -19.95 -2.16
C GLY A 495 -20.63 -19.13 -0.87
N ARG A 496 -19.51 -18.48 -0.55
CA ARG A 496 -19.30 -17.59 0.57
C ARG A 496 -19.17 -16.16 0.05
N VAL A 497 -19.78 -15.22 0.75
CA VAL A 497 -19.66 -13.79 0.46
C VAL A 497 -19.29 -13.07 1.74
N THR A 498 -18.23 -12.27 1.73
CA THR A 498 -17.85 -11.38 2.84
C THR A 498 -17.91 -9.94 2.37
N ILE A 499 -18.66 -9.11 3.10
CA ILE A 499 -18.89 -7.71 2.76
C ILE A 499 -18.30 -6.84 3.86
N ALA A 500 -17.60 -5.78 3.47
CA ALA A 500 -17.22 -4.66 4.32
C ALA A 500 -18.01 -3.43 3.86
N PHE A 501 -18.69 -2.78 4.78
CA PHE A 501 -19.69 -1.76 4.50
C PHE A 501 -19.53 -0.56 5.44
N LEU A 502 -19.69 0.64 4.88
CA LEU A 502 -19.68 1.93 5.56
C LEU A 502 -21.13 2.41 5.72
N PRO A 503 -21.79 2.16 6.87
CA PRO A 503 -23.24 2.30 7.00
C PRO A 503 -23.76 3.73 6.88
N THR A 504 -22.98 4.73 7.29
CA THR A 504 -23.36 6.15 7.22
C THR A 504 -23.35 6.65 5.78
N MET A 505 -22.37 6.22 4.99
CA MET A 505 -22.26 6.59 3.57
C MET A 505 -23.06 5.68 2.63
N ASN A 506 -23.50 4.53 3.14
CA ASN A 506 -24.14 3.46 2.35
C ASN A 506 -23.26 3.00 1.17
N VAL A 507 -21.95 2.85 1.42
CA VAL A 507 -20.94 2.43 0.43
C VAL A 507 -20.31 1.12 0.85
N ILE A 508 -20.13 0.20 -0.09
CA ILE A 508 -19.39 -1.05 0.12
C ILE A 508 -17.90 -0.75 -0.04
N SER A 509 -17.13 -1.00 1.01
CA SER A 509 -15.68 -0.80 1.03
C SER A 509 -14.92 -1.95 0.39
N GLY A 510 -15.43 -3.17 0.55
CA GLY A 510 -14.77 -4.38 0.07
C GLY A 510 -15.77 -5.52 -0.02
N LEU A 511 -15.62 -6.34 -1.06
CA LEU A 511 -16.44 -7.51 -1.33
C LEU A 511 -15.51 -8.66 -1.72
N SER A 512 -15.57 -9.75 -0.96
CA SER A 512 -14.90 -11.01 -1.29
C SER A 512 -15.98 -12.07 -1.50
N GLN A 513 -15.88 -12.80 -2.61
CA GLN A 513 -16.83 -13.81 -3.01
C GLN A 513 -16.08 -15.05 -3.48
N ASP A 514 -16.33 -16.17 -2.82
CA ASP A 514 -15.69 -17.46 -3.10
C ASP A 514 -16.77 -18.51 -3.38
N GLY A 515 -16.65 -19.25 -4.48
CA GLY A 515 -17.57 -20.32 -4.85
C GLY A 515 -18.37 -20.05 -6.13
N GLU A 516 -19.31 -20.94 -6.42
CA GLU A 516 -20.12 -20.94 -7.64
C GLU A 516 -21.49 -20.32 -7.35
N LEU A 517 -21.63 -19.02 -7.64
CA LEU A 517 -22.83 -18.24 -7.35
C LEU A 517 -23.37 -17.61 -8.64
N THR A 518 -24.68 -17.73 -8.85
CA THR A 518 -25.34 -16.98 -9.92
C THR A 518 -25.43 -15.48 -9.58
N GLN A 519 -25.62 -14.63 -10.59
CA GLN A 519 -25.73 -13.19 -10.41
C GLN A 519 -26.89 -12.79 -9.47
N ASP A 520 -28.03 -13.46 -9.60
CA ASP A 520 -29.21 -13.19 -8.77
C ASP A 520 -28.99 -13.58 -7.31
N GLN A 521 -28.36 -14.73 -7.06
CA GLN A 521 -27.96 -15.17 -5.72
C GLN A 521 -26.94 -14.20 -5.10
N SER A 522 -25.96 -13.73 -5.87
CA SER A 522 -24.95 -12.78 -5.41
C SER A 522 -25.59 -11.44 -5.00
N ASN A 523 -26.50 -10.91 -5.82
CA ASN A 523 -27.24 -9.69 -5.51
C ASN A 523 -28.10 -9.83 -4.24
N LYS A 524 -28.71 -11.00 -4.03
CA LYS A 524 -29.49 -11.29 -2.81
C LYS A 524 -28.58 -11.37 -1.59
N ALA A 525 -27.45 -12.07 -1.70
CA ALA A 525 -26.46 -12.19 -0.63
C ALA A 525 -25.89 -10.82 -0.23
N ILE A 526 -25.60 -9.94 -1.19
CA ILE A 526 -25.12 -8.58 -0.92
C ILE A 526 -26.16 -7.76 -0.16
N LYS A 527 -27.44 -7.82 -0.55
CA LYS A 527 -28.52 -7.12 0.16
C LYS A 527 -28.67 -7.61 1.60
N SER A 528 -28.74 -8.93 1.81
CA SER A 528 -28.82 -9.52 3.15
C SER A 528 -27.58 -9.19 4.00
N GLY A 529 -26.41 -9.11 3.38
CA GLY A 529 -25.16 -8.73 4.04
C GLY A 529 -25.11 -7.26 4.45
N MET A 530 -25.63 -6.35 3.62
CA MET A 530 -25.77 -4.94 3.99
C MET A 530 -26.70 -4.76 5.18
N GLU A 531 -27.84 -5.47 5.20
CA GLU A 531 -28.76 -5.46 6.34
C GLU A 531 -28.11 -6.03 7.60
N GLY A 532 -27.31 -7.09 7.48
CA GLY A 532 -26.51 -7.65 8.58
C GLY A 532 -25.50 -6.64 9.14
N CYS A 533 -24.76 -5.95 8.27
CA CYS A 533 -23.79 -4.93 8.67
C CYS A 533 -24.48 -3.74 9.37
N ALA A 534 -25.65 -3.31 8.88
CA ALA A 534 -26.43 -2.24 9.50
C ALA A 534 -26.89 -2.59 10.92
N ARG A 535 -27.15 -3.87 11.22
CA ARG A 535 -27.49 -4.34 12.58
C ARG A 535 -26.29 -4.34 13.54
N ILE A 536 -25.07 -4.50 13.03
CA ILE A 536 -23.83 -4.52 13.82
C ILE A 536 -23.40 -3.11 14.24
N PHE A 537 -23.68 -2.12 13.39
CA PHE A 537 -23.21 -0.75 13.55
C PHE A 537 -23.57 -0.07 14.91
N PRO A 538 -24.80 -0.18 15.45
CA PRO A 538 -25.11 0.39 16.77
C PRO A 538 -24.26 -0.18 17.91
N VAL A 539 -23.90 -1.47 17.83
CA VAL A 539 -23.08 -2.14 18.86
C VAL A 539 -21.66 -1.59 18.85
N LEU A 540 -21.11 -1.28 17.65
CA LEU A 540 -19.81 -0.63 17.50
C LEU A 540 -19.81 0.76 18.12
N GLN A 541 -20.83 1.57 17.83
CA GLN A 541 -20.97 2.91 18.39
C GLN A 541 -21.09 2.87 19.92
N GLU A 542 -21.89 1.96 20.47
CA GLU A 542 -22.04 1.81 21.91
C GLU A 542 -20.72 1.44 22.59
N SER A 543 -19.94 0.52 22.00
CA SER A 543 -18.62 0.15 22.52
C SER A 543 -17.67 1.35 22.57
N LEU A 544 -17.61 2.15 21.50
CA LEU A 544 -16.74 3.32 21.44
C LEU A 544 -17.16 4.40 22.45
N VAL A 545 -18.47 4.68 22.55
CA VAL A 545 -19.02 5.63 23.54
C VAL A 545 -18.72 5.17 24.97
N ASN A 546 -18.84 3.88 25.26
CA ASN A 546 -18.54 3.32 26.57
C ASN A 546 -17.06 3.50 26.94
N THR A 547 -16.15 3.38 25.97
CA THR A 547 -14.72 3.64 26.19
C THR A 547 -14.45 5.11 26.47
N VAL A 548 -15.03 6.03 25.71
CA VAL A 548 -14.91 7.48 25.98
C VAL A 548 -15.43 7.82 27.38
N LYS A 549 -16.60 7.29 27.77
CA LYS A 549 -17.16 7.48 29.13
C LYS A 549 -16.21 6.97 30.22
N ARG A 550 -15.56 5.82 30.02
CA ARG A 550 -14.56 5.29 30.97
C ARG A 550 -13.36 6.21 31.09
N THR A 551 -12.81 6.71 29.97
CA THR A 551 -11.66 7.62 29.94
C THR A 551 -11.96 8.96 30.63
N VAL A 552 -13.16 9.52 30.41
CA VAL A 552 -13.60 10.74 31.11
C VAL A 552 -13.70 10.48 32.62
N ASN A 553 -14.31 9.35 33.02
CA ASN A 553 -14.47 9.02 34.44
C ASN A 553 -13.15 8.70 35.15
N SER A 554 -12.14 8.16 34.46
CA SER A 554 -10.80 7.95 35.03
C SER A 554 -10.06 9.28 35.24
N ASN A 555 -10.16 10.20 34.28
CA ASN A 555 -9.48 11.50 34.36
C ASN A 555 -10.09 12.45 35.41
N CYS A 556 -11.37 12.27 35.78
CA CYS A 556 -11.98 13.04 36.87
C CYS A 556 -11.64 12.52 38.28
N LYS A 557 -11.02 11.33 38.39
CA LYS A 557 -10.63 10.72 39.67
C LYS A 557 -9.14 10.91 40.00
N SER A 558 -8.33 11.31 39.03
CA SER A 558 -6.94 11.78 39.19
C SER A 558 -6.91 13.28 39.37
#